data_AF-A0A7Y0XGC2-F1
#
_entry.id   AF-A0A7Y0XGC2-F1
#
_cell.length_a   1.000
_cell.length_b   1.000
_cell.length_c   1.000
_cell.angle_alpha   90.00
_cell.angle_beta   90.00
_cell.angle_gamma   90.00
#
_symmetry.space_group_name_H-M   'P 1'
#
loop_
_entity.id
_entity.type
_entity.pdbx_description
1 polymer ?
#
loop_
_entity_poly.entity_id
_entity_poly.type
_entity_poly.pdbx_seq_one_letter_code
_entity_poly.pdbx_strand_id
1 'polypeptide(L)'
;YFEILVRIRNGYGDYVSPALFIPASERYNIAHWIDKQVITQTLEWFEQRPEVIEQLGRCSINLSGQSMGNQEFIDFLLERLESSTLPCEKICLEITETAAMSNLD
;
A
#
# COMPACT_ATOMS: atom_id res chain seq x y z
N TYR A 1 -16.89 1.48 0.84
CA TYR A 1 -15.65 1.27 1.62
C TYR A 1 -14.86 0.17 0.94
N PHE A 2 -13.56 0.37 0.76
CA PHE A 2 -12.65 -0.60 0.16
C PHE A 2 -11.50 -0.88 1.13
N GLU A 3 -11.05 -2.13 1.16
CA GLU A 3 -9.81 -2.53 1.81
C GLU A 3 -8.96 -3.24 0.76
N ILE A 4 -7.74 -2.73 0.56
CA ILE A 4 -6.82 -3.25 -0.45
C ILE A 4 -5.98 -4.37 0.15
N LEU A 5 -6.10 -5.56 -0.44
CA LEU A 5 -5.37 -6.75 0.00
C LEU A 5 -4.45 -7.24 -1.12
N VAL A 6 -3.14 -7.14 -0.86
CA VAL A 6 -2.12 -7.55 -1.83
C VAL A 6 -2.20 -9.05 -2.13
N ARG A 7 -1.95 -9.40 -3.40
CA ARG A 7 -1.78 -10.78 -3.88
C ARG A 7 -0.61 -10.80 -4.85
N ILE A 8 0.25 -11.81 -4.73
CA ILE A 8 1.33 -12.08 -5.69
C ILE A 8 0.96 -13.32 -6.50
N ARG A 9 1.21 -13.30 -7.80
CA ARG A 9 1.16 -14.50 -8.64
C ARG A 9 2.56 -15.10 -8.76
N ASN A 10 2.68 -16.41 -8.59
CA ASN A 10 3.93 -17.12 -8.83
C ASN A 10 4.19 -17.30 -10.34
N GLY A 11 5.32 -17.91 -10.71
CA GLY A 11 5.67 -18.20 -12.10
C GLY A 11 4.73 -19.18 -12.83
N TYR A 12 3.84 -19.85 -12.10
CA TYR A 12 2.80 -20.74 -12.63
C TYR A 12 1.44 -20.04 -12.76
N GLY A 13 1.33 -18.78 -12.34
CA GLY A 13 0.11 -17.97 -12.39
C GLY A 13 -0.80 -18.07 -11.16
N ASP A 14 -0.46 -18.94 -10.19
CA ASP A 14 -1.23 -19.14 -8.97
C ASP A 14 -1.01 -18.01 -7.96
N TYR A 15 -2.06 -17.69 -7.21
CA TYR A 15 -1.95 -16.71 -6.12
C TYR A 15 -1.24 -17.31 -4.91
N VAL A 16 -0.23 -16.57 -4.43
CA VAL A 16 0.51 -16.87 -3.20
C VAL A 16 -0.15 -16.14 -2.04
N SER A 17 -0.29 -16.84 -0.91
CA SER A 17 -0.82 -16.25 0.33
C SER A 17 0.11 -15.15 0.85
N PRO A 18 -0.41 -13.97 1.25
CA PRO A 18 0.37 -12.93 1.93
C PRO A 18 1.14 -13.43 3.14
N ALA A 19 0.59 -14.39 3.88
CA ALA A 19 1.27 -15.00 5.04
C ALA A 19 2.60 -15.67 4.70
N LEU A 20 2.82 -16.03 3.42
CA LEU A 20 4.08 -16.65 2.97
C LEU A 20 5.12 -15.62 2.54
N PHE A 21 4.69 -14.51 1.93
CA PHE A 21 5.64 -13.54 1.34
C PHE A 21 5.84 -12.27 2.16
N ILE A 22 4.85 -11.81 2.94
CA ILE A 22 4.98 -10.59 3.76
C ILE A 22 6.09 -10.74 4.82
N PRO A 23 6.14 -11.82 5.62
CA PRO A 23 7.23 -11.99 6.59
C PRO A 23 8.60 -12.10 5.92
N ALA A 24 8.65 -12.70 4.72
CA ALA A 24 9.88 -12.79 3.95
C ALA A 24 10.32 -11.41 3.44
N SER A 25 9.40 -10.62 2.90
CA SER A 25 9.73 -9.28 2.40
C SER A 25 10.20 -8.35 3.51
N GLU A 26 9.60 -8.46 4.70
CA GLU A 26 10.06 -7.72 5.87
C GLU A 26 11.45 -8.19 6.31
N ARG A 27 11.67 -9.50 6.44
CA ARG A 27 12.98 -10.05 6.80
C ARG A 27 14.10 -9.61 5.86
N TYR A 28 13.82 -9.52 4.57
CA TYR A 28 14.79 -9.11 3.55
C TYR A 28 14.82 -7.60 3.27
N ASN A 29 14.07 -6.81 4.04
CA ASN A 29 13.96 -5.36 3.89
C ASN A 29 13.54 -4.89 2.48
N ILE A 30 12.65 -5.65 1.85
CA ILE A 30 12.10 -5.37 0.51
C ILE A 30 10.60 -5.09 0.53
N ALA A 31 9.97 -4.99 1.71
CA ALA A 31 8.53 -4.74 1.84
C ALA A 31 8.10 -3.43 1.18
N HIS A 32 8.94 -2.39 1.22
CA HIS A 32 8.70 -1.12 0.54
C HIS A 32 8.52 -1.24 -0.98
N TRP A 33 9.14 -2.21 -1.63
CA TRP A 33 8.91 -2.46 -3.07
C TRP A 33 7.49 -2.97 -3.33
N ILE A 34 6.98 -3.83 -2.44
CA ILE A 34 5.61 -4.33 -2.52
C ILE A 34 4.63 -3.19 -2.26
N ASP A 35 4.87 -2.40 -1.23
CA ASP A 35 4.00 -1.27 -0.87
C ASP A 35 3.95 -0.22 -1.99
N LYS A 36 5.09 0.09 -2.64
CA LYS A 36 5.13 0.95 -3.84
C LYS A 36 4.19 0.41 -4.92
N GLN A 37 4.25 -0.89 -5.21
CA GLN A 37 3.40 -1.52 -6.23
C GLN A 37 1.91 -1.53 -5.84
N VAL A 38 1.59 -1.72 -4.55
CA VAL A 38 0.21 -1.67 -4.06
C VAL A 38 -0.36 -0.26 -4.20
N ILE A 39 0.37 0.76 -3.79
CA ILE A 39 -0.05 2.16 -3.91
C ILE A 39 -0.25 2.52 -5.39
N THR A 40 0.73 2.26 -6.25
CA THR A 40 0.64 2.55 -7.68
C THR A 40 -0.59 1.91 -8.31
N GLN A 41 -0.76 0.60 -8.16
CA GLN A 41 -1.88 -0.12 -8.78
C GLN A 41 -3.24 0.32 -8.21
N THR A 42 -3.30 0.66 -6.92
CA THR A 42 -4.54 1.15 -6.30
C THR A 42 -4.95 2.48 -6.89
N LEU A 43 -4.01 3.44 -6.91
CA LEU A 43 -4.28 4.78 -7.43
C LEU A 43 -4.63 4.74 -8.91
N GLU A 44 -3.86 4.01 -9.73
CA GLU A 44 -4.14 3.83 -11.17
C GLU A 44 -5.52 3.21 -11.41
N TRP A 45 -5.95 2.26 -10.57
CA TRP A 45 -7.25 1.62 -10.71
C TRP A 45 -8.41 2.60 -10.47
N PHE A 46 -8.27 3.50 -9.49
CA PHE A 46 -9.25 4.55 -9.20
C PHE A 46 -9.20 5.69 -10.23
N GLU A 47 -8.00 6.09 -10.68
CA GLU A 47 -7.82 7.13 -11.71
C GLU A 47 -8.52 6.76 -13.02
N GLN A 48 -8.61 5.46 -13.33
CA GLN A 48 -9.37 4.94 -14.48
C GLN A 48 -10.88 4.85 -14.24
N ARG A 49 -11.37 5.11 -13.02
CA ARG A 49 -12.77 4.92 -12.59
C ARG A 49 -13.29 6.09 -11.74
N PRO A 50 -13.39 7.32 -12.29
CA PRO A 50 -13.89 8.48 -11.55
C PRO A 50 -15.26 8.26 -10.90
N GLU A 51 -16.14 7.49 -11.56
CA GLU A 51 -17.47 7.15 -11.06
C GLU A 51 -17.43 6.32 -9.76
N VAL A 52 -16.38 5.52 -9.57
CA VAL A 52 -16.16 4.78 -8.33
C VAL A 52 -15.64 5.73 -7.25
N ILE A 53 -14.79 6.69 -7.60
CA ILE A 53 -14.28 7.70 -6.65
C ILE A 53 -15.44 8.51 -6.07
N GLU A 54 -16.42 8.93 -6.88
CA GLU A 54 -17.58 9.71 -6.40
C GLU A 54 -18.33 9.00 -5.26
N GLN A 55 -18.54 7.69 -5.41
CA GLN A 55 -19.27 6.86 -4.44
C GLN A 55 -18.37 6.30 -3.32
N LEU A 56 -17.06 6.49 -3.43
CA LEU A 56 -16.10 5.98 -2.46
C LEU A 56 -16.22 6.77 -1.15
N GLY A 57 -16.53 6.05 -0.06
CA GLY A 57 -16.43 6.60 1.30
C GLY A 57 -14.98 6.62 1.80
N ARG A 58 -14.31 5.46 1.82
CA ARG A 58 -12.91 5.30 2.26
C ARG A 58 -12.26 4.10 1.57
N CYS A 59 -10.96 4.19 1.31
CA CYS A 59 -10.07 3.14 0.82
C CYS A 59 -8.94 2.93 1.82
N SER A 60 -8.91 1.78 2.48
CA SER A 60 -7.85 1.39 3.41
C SER A 60 -6.74 0.64 2.66
N ILE A 61 -5.49 1.02 2.89
CA ILE A 61 -4.29 0.38 2.32
C ILE A 61 -3.33 0.06 3.46
N ASN A 62 -2.97 -1.22 3.58
CA ASN A 62 -1.98 -1.67 4.56
C ASN A 62 -0.57 -1.33 4.07
N LEU A 63 0.24 -0.74 4.96
CA LEU A 63 1.65 -0.46 4.73
C LEU A 63 2.50 -1.22 5.74
N SER A 64 3.69 -1.60 5.30
CA SER A 64 4.70 -2.26 6.13
C SER A 64 5.41 -1.22 6.99
N GLY A 65 5.79 -1.58 8.22
CA GLY A 65 6.50 -0.65 9.11
C GLY A 65 7.83 -0.15 8.57
N GLN A 66 8.52 -1.00 7.81
CA GLN A 66 9.78 -0.65 7.12
C GLN A 66 9.61 0.47 6.09
N SER A 67 8.45 0.54 5.45
CA SER A 67 8.15 1.56 4.45
C SER A 67 8.01 2.93 5.12
N MET A 68 7.43 2.99 6.31
CA MET A 68 7.32 4.24 7.08
C MET A 68 8.65 4.77 7.59
N GLY A 69 9.64 3.89 7.80
CA GLY A 69 11.02 4.28 8.15
C GLY A 69 11.92 4.56 6.93
N ASN A 70 11.41 4.42 5.70
CA ASN A 70 12.20 4.57 4.48
C ASN A 70 11.87 5.90 3.80
N GLN A 71 12.81 6.85 3.82
CA GLN A 71 12.63 8.18 3.22
C GLN A 71 12.27 8.13 1.73
N GLU A 72 12.90 7.24 0.95
CA GLU A 72 12.63 7.10 -0.48
C GLU A 72 11.20 6.61 -0.74
N PHE A 73 10.66 5.79 0.16
CA PHE A 73 9.26 5.37 0.09
C PHE A 73 8.32 6.54 0.42
N ILE A 74 8.62 7.31 1.46
CA ILE A 74 7.81 8.46 1.88
C ILE A 74 7.76 9.51 0.77
N ASP A 75 8.90 9.85 0.16
CA ASP A 75 8.96 10.81 -0.95
C ASP A 75 8.11 10.32 -2.13
N PHE A 76 8.26 9.05 -2.52
CA PHE A 76 7.43 8.42 -3.54
C PHE A 76 5.93 8.48 -3.20
N LEU A 77 5.56 8.16 -1.96
CA LEU A 77 4.17 8.12 -1.53
C LEU A 77 3.54 9.51 -1.62
N LEU A 78 4.24 10.54 -1.14
CA LEU A 78 3.77 11.92 -1.22
C LEU A 78 3.60 12.37 -2.67
N GLU A 79 4.61 12.15 -3.52
CA GLU A 79 4.53 12.48 -4.95
C GLU A 79 3.36 11.77 -5.63
N ARG A 80 3.10 10.50 -5.29
CA ARG A 80 1.99 9.74 -5.86
C ARG A 80 0.63 10.19 -5.36
N LEU A 81 0.51 10.55 -4.09
CA LEU A 81 -0.74 11.11 -3.56
C LEU A 81 -1.03 12.48 -4.16
N GLU A 82 -0.03 13.35 -4.30
CA GLU A 82 -0.19 14.68 -4.90
C GLU A 82 -0.61 14.64 -6.37
N SER A 83 -0.15 13.65 -7.12
CA SER A 83 -0.47 13.49 -8.54
C SER A 83 -1.71 12.63 -8.81
N SER A 84 -2.35 12.04 -7.79
CA SER A 84 -3.52 11.19 -7.97
C SER A 84 -4.82 11.99 -8.04
N THR A 85 -5.81 11.46 -8.76
CA THR A 85 -7.19 11.98 -8.74
C THR A 85 -8.00 11.47 -7.56
N LEU A 86 -7.47 10.51 -6.77
CA LEU A 86 -8.12 10.00 -5.57
C LEU A 86 -7.90 10.97 -4.40
N PRO A 87 -8.95 11.60 -3.84
CA PRO A 87 -8.78 12.56 -2.77
C PRO A 87 -8.17 11.94 -1.51
N CYS A 88 -7.17 12.60 -0.92
CA CYS A 88 -6.44 12.11 0.24
C CYS A 88 -7.34 11.82 1.44
N GLU A 89 -8.41 12.59 1.65
CA GLU A 89 -9.38 12.36 2.73
C GLU A 89 -10.15 11.03 2.60
N LYS A 90 -10.14 10.42 1.41
CA LYS A 90 -10.73 9.09 1.16
C LYS A 90 -9.72 7.97 1.37
N ILE A 91 -8.43 8.27 1.57
CA ILE A 91 -7.37 7.27 1.74
C ILE A 91 -7.10 7.08 3.24
N CYS A 92 -7.02 5.83 3.66
CA CYS A 92 -6.63 5.45 5.01
C CYS A 92 -5.41 4.54 4.90
N LEU A 93 -4.26 5.05 5.32
CA LEU A 93 -3.04 4.24 5.41
C LEU A 93 -3.01 3.57 6.78
N GLU A 94 -2.89 2.26 6.78
CA GLU A 94 -2.92 1.43 7.97
C GLU A 94 -1.54 0.81 8.20
N ILE A 95 -1.04 0.89 9.43
CA ILE A 95 0.16 0.20 9.88
C ILE A 95 -0.18 -0.61 11.13
N THR A 96 0.61 -1.65 11.41
CA THR A 96 0.45 -2.42 12.64
C THR A 96 0.91 -1.62 13.86
N GLU A 97 0.38 -1.96 15.04
CA GLU A 97 0.82 -1.36 16.31
C GLU A 97 2.34 -1.52 16.51
N THR A 98 2.87 -2.71 16.20
CA THR A 98 4.31 -2.99 16.30
C THR A 98 5.14 -2.06 15.41
N ALA A 99 4.68 -1.78 14.19
CA ALA A 99 5.34 -0.85 13.27
C ALA A 99 5.28 0.61 13.74
N ALA A 100 4.18 1.02 14.38
CA ALA A 100 4.08 2.35 14.95
C ALA A 100 5.06 2.53 16.12
N MET A 101 5.16 1.52 17.00
CA MET A 101 6.04 1.58 18.18
C MET A 101 7.53 1.59 17.83
N SER A 102 7.95 0.96 16.72
CA SER A 102 9.38 0.92 16.33
C SER A 102 9.93 2.26 15.81
N ASN A 103 9.07 3.23 15.49
CA ASN A 103 9.45 4.53 14.93
C ASN A 103 9.23 5.70 15.91
N LEU A 104 8.96 5.43 17.19
CA LEU A 104 8.73 6.45 18.23
C LEU A 104 9.99 6.78 19.07
N ASP A 105 11.13 6.16 18.77
CA ASP A 105 12.41 6.38 19.45
C ASP A 105 13.37 7.28 18.66
#